data_AF-A0A496BDZ1-F1
#
_entry.id   AF-A0A496BDZ1-F1
#
_cell.length_a   1.000
_cell.length_b   1.000
_cell.length_c   1.000
_cell.angle_alpha   90.00
_cell.angle_beta   90.00
_cell.angle_gamma   90.00
#
_symmetry.space_group_name_H-M   'P 1'
#
loop_
_entity.id
_entity.type
_entity.pdbx_description
1 polymer ?
#
loop_
_entity_poly.entity_id
_entity_poly.type
_entity_poly.pdbx_seq_one_letter_code
_entity_poly.pdbx_strand_id
1 'polypeptide(L)'
;MRFSTFFLLPLLLIAHIGCGGNGEVNIDTPPRISEAKRIALTPFFAETEEVNQLGNRLSVNLATRLELIFKEAEWIYDISRKVQPVQDKLTELGLTLDQVYADPALAAKLGQALNADMLIIGKVEKPKLTQQDYNQLLMKQGRQGGISGTSTYIRTRLTALGKARVKVVNTASGQLQFS
;
A
#
# COMPACT_ATOMS: atom_id res chain seq x y z
N MET A 1 -44.33 -23.80 37.09
CA MET A 1 -42.87 -24.03 37.08
C MET A 1 -42.40 -24.20 35.63
N ARG A 2 -41.49 -23.31 35.21
CA ARG A 2 -40.43 -23.45 34.18
C ARG A 2 -40.79 -23.98 32.79
N PHE A 3 -41.10 -23.05 31.88
CA PHE A 3 -40.69 -23.12 30.48
C PHE A 3 -40.30 -21.71 30.06
N SER A 4 -39.01 -21.47 29.80
CA SER A 4 -38.46 -20.39 28.94
C SER A 4 -36.95 -20.28 29.18
N THR A 5 -36.18 -21.18 28.60
CA THR A 5 -34.72 -21.03 28.49
C THR A 5 -34.26 -21.69 27.19
N PHE A 6 -34.76 -21.19 26.05
CA PHE A 6 -34.40 -21.70 24.72
C PHE A 6 -34.31 -20.60 23.67
N PHE A 7 -33.83 -19.40 24.04
CA PHE A 7 -33.68 -18.28 23.09
C PHE A 7 -32.27 -17.66 23.06
N LEU A 8 -31.24 -18.41 23.49
CA LEU A 8 -29.86 -17.92 23.51
C LEU A 8 -28.86 -18.80 22.75
N LEU A 9 -29.33 -19.71 21.88
CA LEU A 9 -28.45 -20.59 21.11
C LEU A 9 -28.23 -20.27 19.60
N PRO A 10 -28.98 -19.40 18.89
CA PRO A 10 -28.67 -19.15 17.48
C PRO A 10 -27.65 -18.02 17.27
N LEU A 11 -27.31 -17.22 18.29
CA LEU A 11 -26.37 -16.10 18.14
C LEU A 11 -24.89 -16.49 18.29
N LEU A 12 -24.58 -17.71 18.74
CA LEU A 12 -23.20 -18.14 18.95
C LEU A 12 -22.59 -18.84 17.71
N LEU A 13 -23.40 -19.13 16.68
CA LEU A 13 -22.98 -19.85 15.48
C LEU A 13 -22.56 -18.96 14.30
N ILE A 14 -22.69 -17.62 14.40
CA ILE A 14 -22.20 -16.68 13.37
C ILE A 14 -20.72 -16.29 13.61
N ALA A 15 -20.14 -16.67 14.75
CA ALA A 15 -18.80 -16.23 15.16
C ALA A 15 -17.62 -17.06 14.60
N HIS A 16 -17.84 -18.09 13.75
CA HIS A 16 -16.79 -19.03 13.35
C HIS A 16 -16.59 -19.24 11.83
N ILE A 17 -17.13 -18.38 10.98
CA ILE A 17 -16.78 -18.37 9.54
C ILE A 17 -15.91 -17.14 9.29
N GLY A 18 -14.59 -17.29 9.42
CA GLY A 18 -13.66 -16.21 9.11
C GLY A 18 -12.23 -16.38 9.67
N CYS A 19 -11.96 -17.43 10.43
CA CYS A 19 -10.61 -17.76 10.89
C CYS A 19 -10.16 -19.04 10.18
N GLY A 20 -9.47 -18.92 9.04
CA GLY A 20 -9.04 -20.10 8.29
C GLY A 20 -8.54 -19.80 6.88
N GLY A 21 -7.45 -19.04 6.79
CA GLY A 21 -6.76 -18.82 5.51
C GLY A 21 -5.56 -17.90 5.69
N ASN A 22 -4.42 -18.44 6.15
CA ASN A 22 -3.13 -17.73 6.20
C ASN A 22 -2.50 -17.56 4.80
N GLY A 23 -3.32 -17.28 3.79
CA GLY A 23 -2.88 -16.86 2.47
C GLY A 23 -3.67 -15.60 2.10
N GLU A 24 -2.97 -14.51 1.76
CA GLU A 24 -3.62 -13.37 1.13
C GLU A 24 -4.39 -13.89 -0.09
N VAL A 25 -5.72 -13.68 -0.12
CA VAL A 25 -6.55 -14.07 -1.26
C VAL A 25 -6.11 -13.22 -2.44
N ASN A 26 -5.40 -13.81 -3.40
CA ASN A 26 -4.91 -13.11 -4.58
C ASN A 26 -6.08 -12.90 -5.53
N ILE A 27 -6.56 -11.65 -5.63
CA ILE A 27 -7.69 -11.29 -6.49
C ILE A 27 -7.12 -10.43 -7.60
N ASP A 28 -6.78 -11.07 -8.73
CA ASP A 28 -6.13 -10.41 -9.86
C ASP A 28 -7.11 -9.73 -10.82
N THR A 29 -8.42 -9.78 -10.55
CA THR A 29 -9.42 -9.09 -11.38
C THR A 29 -9.27 -7.58 -11.15
N PRO A 30 -9.01 -6.77 -12.19
CA PRO A 30 -8.87 -5.33 -12.02
C PRO A 30 -10.12 -4.73 -11.35
N PRO A 31 -9.95 -3.90 -10.31
CA PRO A 31 -11.08 -3.30 -9.61
C PRO A 31 -11.80 -2.33 -10.56
N ARG A 32 -13.13 -2.25 -10.45
CA ARG A 32 -13.95 -1.34 -11.27
C ARG A 32 -13.88 0.09 -10.74
N ILE A 33 -12.70 0.70 -10.86
CA ILE A 33 -12.41 2.05 -10.33
C ILE A 33 -13.34 3.12 -10.94
N SER A 34 -13.72 2.97 -12.22
CA SER A 34 -14.58 3.91 -12.93
C SER A 34 -16.02 4.00 -12.41
N GLU A 35 -16.47 3.04 -11.59
CA GLU A 35 -17.82 3.04 -11.00
C GLU A 35 -17.86 3.78 -9.65
N ALA A 36 -16.69 4.07 -9.04
CA ALA A 36 -16.59 4.79 -7.78
C ALA A 36 -16.64 6.31 -8.01
N LYS A 37 -17.46 7.03 -7.23
CA LYS A 37 -17.55 8.49 -7.29
C LYS A 37 -16.49 9.13 -6.41
N ARG A 38 -16.15 8.50 -5.29
CA ARG A 38 -15.17 9.02 -4.34
C ARG A 38 -14.24 7.90 -3.89
N ILE A 39 -12.94 8.09 -4.11
CA ILE A 39 -11.90 7.09 -3.87
C ILE A 39 -10.93 7.65 -2.85
N ALA A 40 -10.69 6.90 -1.78
CA ALA A 40 -9.65 7.21 -0.82
C ALA A 40 -8.42 6.33 -1.07
N LEU A 41 -7.22 6.90 -0.89
CA LEU A 41 -5.96 6.17 -0.96
C LEU A 41 -5.13 6.47 0.27
N THR A 42 -4.77 5.43 1.02
CA THR A 42 -3.95 5.60 2.22
C THR A 42 -2.48 5.79 1.86
N PRO A 43 -1.70 6.49 2.71
CA PRO A 43 -0.26 6.28 2.74
C PRO A 43 0.05 4.79 2.78
N PHE A 44 1.08 4.36 2.04
CA PHE A 44 1.42 2.94 2.04
C PHE A 44 2.13 2.62 3.34
N PHE A 45 1.64 1.60 4.02
CA PHE A 45 2.27 1.06 5.21
C PHE A 45 3.69 0.59 4.88
N ALA A 46 4.64 0.90 5.75
CA ALA A 46 6.00 0.41 5.69
C ALA A 46 6.39 -0.17 7.05
N GLU A 47 7.03 -1.33 7.04
CA GLU A 47 7.44 -2.02 8.28
C GLU A 47 8.52 -1.26 9.07
N THR A 48 9.26 -0.37 8.39
CA THR A 48 10.33 0.43 9.01
C THR A 48 10.20 1.90 8.66
N GLU A 49 10.62 2.76 9.60
CA GLU A 49 10.59 4.21 9.41
C GLU A 49 11.49 4.66 8.24
N GLU A 50 12.60 3.95 7.99
CA GLU A 50 13.47 4.16 6.83
C GLU A 50 12.71 4.04 5.50
N VAL A 51 11.73 3.13 5.43
CA VAL A 51 10.96 2.82 4.22
C VAL A 51 9.66 3.64 4.16
N ASN A 52 9.23 4.23 5.27
CA ASN A 52 8.01 5.05 5.35
C ASN A 52 8.02 6.22 4.34
N GLN A 53 9.19 6.85 4.14
CA GLN A 53 9.33 7.91 3.11
C GLN A 53 9.06 7.39 1.69
N LEU A 54 9.45 6.15 1.39
CA LEU A 54 9.16 5.51 0.11
C LEU A 54 7.66 5.19 0.00
N GLY A 55 7.05 4.68 1.07
CA GLY A 55 5.61 4.44 1.17
C GLY A 55 4.79 5.69 0.83
N ASN A 56 5.09 6.81 1.51
CA ASN A 56 4.43 8.10 1.28
C ASN A 56 4.62 8.62 -0.16
N ARG A 57 5.82 8.46 -0.74
CA ARG A 57 6.07 8.89 -2.11
C ARG A 57 5.32 8.01 -3.12
N LEU A 58 5.24 6.71 -2.89
CA LEU A 58 4.55 5.79 -3.77
C LEU A 58 3.04 6.02 -3.74
N SER A 59 2.45 6.20 -2.56
CA SER A 59 1.02 6.48 -2.41
C SER A 59 0.63 7.77 -3.11
N VAL A 60 1.36 8.87 -2.89
CA VAL A 60 1.08 10.17 -3.54
C VAL A 60 1.21 10.06 -5.05
N ASN A 61 2.31 9.48 -5.55
CA ASN A 61 2.51 9.34 -6.99
C ASN A 61 1.44 8.45 -7.64
N LEU A 62 0.99 7.40 -6.95
CA LEU A 62 -0.07 6.54 -7.44
C LEU A 62 -1.40 7.29 -7.49
N ALA A 63 -1.77 7.98 -6.40
CA ALA A 63 -2.99 8.78 -6.34
C ALA A 63 -3.03 9.83 -7.45
N THR A 64 -1.98 10.65 -7.58
CA THR A 64 -1.91 11.68 -8.63
C THR A 64 -2.01 11.09 -10.04
N ARG A 65 -1.38 9.93 -10.30
CA ARG A 65 -1.48 9.27 -11.62
C ARG A 65 -2.87 8.73 -11.87
N LEU A 66 -3.50 8.10 -10.88
CA LEU A 66 -4.85 7.55 -11.04
C LEU A 66 -5.89 8.67 -11.16
N GLU A 67 -5.73 9.76 -10.42
CA GLU A 67 -6.57 10.96 -10.53
C GLU A 67 -6.54 11.56 -11.95
N LEU A 68 -5.37 11.58 -12.59
CA LEU A 68 -5.26 12.04 -13.98
C LEU A 68 -5.96 11.11 -14.99
N ILE A 69 -6.08 9.81 -14.68
CA ILE A 69 -6.72 8.79 -15.53
C ILE A 69 -8.24 8.78 -15.28
N PHE A 70 -8.66 8.86 -14.02
CA PHE A 70 -10.04 8.75 -13.56
C PHE A 70 -10.53 10.09 -12.99
N LYS A 71 -10.63 11.09 -13.87
CA LYS A 71 -10.94 12.50 -13.52
C LYS A 71 -12.35 12.72 -12.99
N GLU A 72 -13.27 11.81 -13.30
CA GLU A 72 -14.68 11.90 -12.88
C GLU A 72 -14.89 11.50 -11.42
N ALA A 73 -13.89 10.82 -10.82
CA ALA A 73 -13.90 10.46 -9.41
C ALA A 73 -13.22 11.54 -8.57
N GLU A 74 -13.73 11.77 -7.36
CA GLU A 74 -13.07 12.59 -6.35
C GLU A 74 -12.03 11.76 -5.59
N TRP A 75 -10.81 12.27 -5.46
CA TRP A 75 -9.69 11.57 -4.85
C TRP A 75 -9.34 12.16 -3.48
N ILE A 76 -9.30 11.29 -2.46
CA ILE A 76 -8.93 11.65 -1.08
C ILE A 76 -7.62 10.96 -0.74
N TYR A 77 -6.56 11.73 -0.59
CA TYR A 77 -5.25 11.21 -0.21
C TYR A 77 -4.43 12.30 0.50
N ASP A 78 -3.39 11.89 1.20
CA ASP A 78 -2.51 12.81 1.92
C ASP A 78 -1.56 13.49 0.93
N ILE A 79 -1.74 14.79 0.71
CA ILE A 79 -0.97 15.58 -0.26
C ILE A 79 0.36 16.02 0.35
N SER A 80 0.34 16.36 1.64
CA SER A 80 1.52 16.85 2.35
C SER A 80 1.36 16.65 3.86
N ARG A 81 2.41 16.91 4.63
CA ARG A 81 2.36 16.91 6.11
C ARG A 81 1.34 17.88 6.72
N LYS A 82 0.88 18.87 5.95
CA LYS A 82 -0.12 19.86 6.40
C LYS A 82 -1.54 19.54 5.91
N VAL A 83 -1.65 18.72 4.87
CA VAL A 83 -2.93 18.38 4.22
C VAL A 83 -2.94 16.87 4.12
N GLN A 84 -3.41 16.24 5.18
CA GLN A 84 -3.32 14.79 5.40
C GLN A 84 -4.68 14.23 5.90
N PRO A 85 -5.76 14.40 5.10
CA PRO A 85 -7.11 14.03 5.51
C PRO A 85 -7.26 12.55 5.90
N VAL A 86 -6.44 11.65 5.32
CA VAL A 86 -6.47 10.22 5.65
C VAL A 86 -5.78 9.97 6.98
N GLN A 87 -4.59 10.54 7.20
CA GLN A 87 -3.87 10.42 8.46
C GLN A 87 -4.63 11.06 9.64
N ASP A 88 -5.30 12.19 9.40
CA ASP A 88 -6.12 12.86 10.41
C ASP A 88 -7.29 11.94 10.80
N LYS A 89 -7.97 11.33 9.80
CA LYS A 89 -9.08 10.40 10.06
C LYS A 89 -8.63 9.10 10.75
N LEU A 90 -7.47 8.56 10.38
CA LEU A 90 -6.86 7.41 11.07
C LEU A 90 -6.65 7.71 12.56
N THR A 91 -6.12 8.89 12.85
CA THR A 91 -5.86 9.35 14.22
C THR A 91 -7.15 9.52 15.01
N GLU A 92 -8.18 10.12 14.42
CA GLU A 92 -9.52 10.24 15.03
C GLU A 92 -10.14 8.88 15.37
N LEU A 93 -9.93 7.86 14.53
CA LEU A 93 -10.46 6.51 14.72
C LEU A 93 -9.59 5.63 15.62
N GLY A 94 -8.41 6.11 16.04
CA GLY A 94 -7.44 5.32 16.81
C GLY A 94 -6.87 4.14 16.04
N LEU A 95 -6.79 4.24 14.71
CA LEU A 95 -6.32 3.17 13.82
C LEU A 95 -4.90 3.45 13.31
N THR A 96 -4.15 2.38 13.06
CA THR A 96 -2.85 2.45 12.37
C THR A 96 -2.95 1.95 10.93
N LEU A 97 -2.00 2.37 10.08
CA LEU A 97 -1.91 1.89 8.70
C LEU A 97 -1.71 0.37 8.61
N ASP A 98 -0.97 -0.22 9.55
CA ASP A 98 -0.75 -1.66 9.65
C ASP A 98 -2.07 -2.41 9.90
N GLN A 99 -2.86 -1.95 10.86
CA GLN A 99 -4.18 -2.51 11.17
C GLN A 99 -5.13 -2.43 9.97
N VAL A 100 -5.15 -1.26 9.29
CA VAL A 100 -5.97 -1.06 8.09
C VAL A 100 -5.52 -1.94 6.93
N TYR A 101 -4.21 -2.18 6.75
CA TYR A 101 -3.70 -3.09 5.72
C TYR A 101 -4.02 -4.57 6.03
N ALA A 102 -4.02 -4.95 7.30
CA ALA A 102 -4.23 -6.32 7.76
C ALA A 102 -5.71 -6.73 7.76
N ASP A 103 -6.63 -5.81 8.10
CA ASP A 103 -8.05 -6.10 8.27
C ASP A 103 -8.93 -5.29 7.29
N PRO A 104 -9.55 -5.95 6.28
CA PRO A 104 -10.49 -5.31 5.36
C PRO A 104 -11.68 -4.63 6.03
N ALA A 105 -12.13 -5.10 7.21
CA ALA A 105 -13.24 -4.46 7.92
C ALA A 105 -12.82 -3.10 8.51
N LEU A 106 -11.58 -3.00 9.02
CA LEU A 106 -11.02 -1.72 9.48
C LEU A 106 -10.74 -0.77 8.31
N ALA A 107 -10.30 -1.31 7.17
CA ALA A 107 -10.18 -0.55 5.93
C ALA A 107 -11.54 0.01 5.48
N ALA A 108 -12.59 -0.80 5.50
CA ALA A 108 -13.95 -0.35 5.18
C ALA A 108 -14.43 0.76 6.12
N LYS A 109 -14.18 0.61 7.43
CA LYS A 109 -14.51 1.62 8.45
C LYS A 109 -13.81 2.96 8.17
N LEU A 110 -12.52 2.95 7.83
CA LEU A 110 -11.80 4.16 7.44
C LEU A 110 -12.41 4.79 6.18
N GLY A 111 -12.68 3.98 5.15
CA GLY A 111 -13.28 4.46 3.91
C GLY A 111 -14.66 5.09 4.11
N GLN A 112 -15.51 4.48 4.94
CA GLN A 112 -16.81 5.04 5.33
C GLN A 112 -16.65 6.37 6.07
N ALA A 113 -15.70 6.47 6.99
CA ALA A 113 -15.45 7.71 7.75
C ALA A 113 -14.89 8.85 6.86
N LEU A 114 -14.28 8.51 5.72
CA LEU A 114 -13.87 9.43 4.67
C LEU A 114 -14.97 9.68 3.62
N ASN A 115 -16.14 9.06 3.76
CA ASN A 115 -17.22 9.05 2.77
C ASN A 115 -16.75 8.59 1.37
N ALA A 116 -15.78 7.69 1.30
CA ALA A 116 -15.31 7.10 0.04
C ALA A 116 -16.12 5.84 -0.28
N ASP A 117 -16.35 5.56 -1.57
CA ASP A 117 -16.96 4.31 -2.07
C ASP A 117 -15.93 3.16 -2.12
N MET A 118 -14.66 3.54 -2.26
CA MET A 118 -13.53 2.64 -2.42
C MET A 118 -12.34 3.15 -1.62
N LEU A 119 -11.65 2.23 -0.95
CA LEU A 119 -10.38 2.51 -0.28
C LEU A 119 -9.26 1.69 -0.91
N ILE A 120 -8.21 2.36 -1.37
CA ILE A 120 -6.97 1.76 -1.85
C ILE A 120 -5.96 1.81 -0.69
N ILE A 121 -5.46 0.64 -0.30
CA ILE A 121 -4.47 0.49 0.76
C ILE A 121 -3.25 -0.22 0.19
N GLY A 122 -2.06 0.09 0.71
CA GLY A 122 -0.84 -0.51 0.20
C GLY A 122 0.19 -0.75 1.27
N LYS A 123 1.13 -1.65 0.96
CA LYS A 123 2.30 -1.96 1.78
C LYS A 123 3.55 -1.91 0.92
N VAL A 124 4.62 -1.34 1.46
CA VAL A 124 5.95 -1.33 0.85
C VAL A 124 6.90 -2.18 1.69
N GLU A 125 7.54 -3.15 1.03
CA GLU A 125 8.58 -3.96 1.64
C GLU A 125 9.94 -3.26 1.51
N LYS A 126 10.86 -3.52 2.46
CA LYS A 126 12.21 -2.95 2.42
C LYS A 126 12.91 -3.31 1.10
N PRO A 127 13.42 -2.32 0.33
CA PRO A 127 14.10 -2.60 -0.91
C PRO A 127 15.33 -3.49 -0.70
N LYS A 128 15.51 -4.48 -1.57
CA LYS A 128 16.73 -5.30 -1.59
C LYS A 128 17.78 -4.60 -2.44
N LEU A 129 18.86 -4.19 -1.79
CA LEU A 129 20.04 -3.62 -2.45
C LEU A 129 21.04 -4.73 -2.73
N THR A 130 21.45 -4.84 -3.98
CA THR A 130 22.51 -5.75 -4.40
C THR A 130 23.58 -4.94 -5.10
N GLN A 131 24.82 -5.09 -4.64
CA GLN A 131 25.99 -4.53 -5.27
C GLN A 131 26.75 -5.67 -5.94
N GLN A 132 27.06 -5.49 -7.22
CA GLN A 132 27.93 -6.37 -7.97
C GLN A 132 29.10 -5.56 -8.48
N ASP A 133 30.27 -5.78 -7.89
CA ASP A 133 31.52 -5.26 -8.42
C ASP A 133 32.01 -6.22 -9.49
N TYR A 134 32.20 -5.71 -10.71
CA TYR A 134 32.83 -6.45 -11.78
C TYR A 134 34.33 -6.19 -11.71
N ASN A 135 35.13 -7.25 -11.67
CA ASN A 135 36.60 -7.19 -11.78
C ASN A 135 37.10 -6.73 -13.18
N GLN A 136 36.21 -6.15 -14.00
CA GLN A 136 36.57 -5.54 -15.27
C GLN A 136 37.06 -4.12 -15.02
N LEU A 137 38.36 -3.95 -15.19
CA LEU A 137 39.04 -2.67 -15.17
C LEU A 137 38.71 -1.94 -16.48
N LEU A 138 38.01 -0.81 -16.38
CA LEU A 138 37.78 0.08 -17.52
C LEU A 138 38.85 1.16 -17.55
N MET A 139 39.59 1.22 -18.65
CA MET A 139 40.45 2.36 -18.96
C MET A 139 39.61 3.47 -19.58
N LYS A 140 39.88 4.73 -19.18
CA LYS A 140 39.23 5.91 -19.76
C LYS A 140 39.52 5.99 -21.27
N GLN A 141 38.59 5.57 -22.11
CA GLN A 141 38.66 5.80 -23.55
C GLN A 141 38.38 7.29 -23.80
N GLY A 142 39.41 8.06 -24.15
CA GLY A 142 39.23 9.47 -24.51
C GLY A 142 40.43 10.41 -24.35
N ARG A 143 41.57 9.99 -23.76
CA ARG A 143 42.80 10.79 -23.80
C ARG A 143 44.02 9.91 -24.02
N GLN A 144 44.29 9.65 -25.30
CA GLN A 144 45.58 9.14 -25.76
C GLN A 144 46.52 10.36 -25.87
N GLY A 145 47.09 10.77 -24.74
CA GLY A 145 47.99 11.93 -24.70
C GLY A 145 48.50 12.21 -23.31
N GLY A 146 49.68 11.66 -22.99
CA GLY A 146 50.51 12.11 -21.87
C GLY A 146 50.36 11.27 -20.60
N ILE A 147 51.46 10.65 -20.20
CA ILE A 147 51.65 9.87 -18.98
C ILE A 147 51.47 10.78 -17.75
N SER A 148 50.41 10.58 -16.98
CA SER A 148 50.35 10.75 -15.52
C SER A 148 48.94 10.41 -15.01
N GLY A 149 48.85 9.34 -14.19
CA GLY A 149 47.63 9.00 -13.44
C GLY A 149 46.60 8.17 -14.21
N THR A 150 46.93 6.90 -14.50
CA THR A 150 45.97 5.93 -15.07
C THR A 150 44.85 5.64 -14.07
N SER A 151 43.75 6.39 -14.13
CA SER A 151 42.57 6.09 -13.33
C SER A 151 41.91 4.82 -13.87
N THR A 152 42.07 3.72 -13.14
CA THR A 152 41.40 2.46 -13.42
C THR A 152 40.05 2.46 -12.71
N TYR A 153 38.96 2.29 -13.45
CA TYR A 153 37.61 2.22 -12.88
C TYR A 153 37.17 0.77 -12.77
N ILE A 154 36.66 0.39 -11.60
CA ILE A 154 35.95 -0.88 -11.40
C ILE A 154 34.49 -0.60 -11.79
N ARG A 155 33.93 -1.43 -12.67
CA ARG A 155 32.50 -1.32 -12.98
C ARG A 155 31.72 -1.87 -11.79
N THR A 156 31.07 -1.00 -11.03
CA THR A 156 30.11 -1.41 -9.98
C THR A 156 28.70 -1.29 -10.54
N ARG A 157 27.90 -2.34 -10.40
CA ARG A 157 26.45 -2.31 -10.64
C ARG A 157 25.72 -2.36 -9.32
N LEU A 158 24.91 -1.33 -9.07
CA LEU A 158 23.96 -1.30 -7.97
C LEU A 158 22.57 -1.61 -8.52
N THR A 159 21.89 -2.57 -7.92
CA THR A 159 20.49 -2.92 -8.24
C THR A 159 19.66 -2.79 -6.98
N ALA A 160 18.58 -2.01 -7.06
CA ALA A 160 17.59 -1.87 -6.00
C ALA A 160 16.26 -2.47 -6.45
N LEU A 161 15.78 -3.51 -5.75
CA LEU A 161 14.49 -4.14 -6.01
C LEU A 161 13.52 -3.74 -4.90
N GLY A 162 12.51 -2.94 -5.25
CA GLY A 162 11.39 -2.59 -4.38
C GLY A 162 10.19 -3.48 -4.66
N LYS A 163 9.43 -3.81 -3.62
CA LYS A 163 8.15 -4.52 -3.75
C LYS A 163 7.07 -3.72 -3.02
N ALA A 164 5.98 -3.45 -3.73
CA ALA A 164 4.77 -2.86 -3.17
C ALA A 164 3.60 -3.81 -3.42
N ARG A 165 2.71 -3.93 -2.44
CA ARG A 165 1.46 -4.67 -2.53
C ARG A 165 0.31 -3.68 -2.38
N VAL A 166 -0.76 -3.87 -3.14
CA VAL A 166 -1.91 -2.97 -3.14
C VAL A 166 -3.17 -3.81 -3.00
N LYS A 167 -4.05 -3.38 -2.10
CA LYS A 167 -5.37 -3.95 -1.90
C LYS A 167 -6.41 -2.89 -2.17
N VAL A 168 -7.55 -3.29 -2.72
CA VAL A 168 -8.69 -2.41 -2.95
C VAL A 168 -9.91 -2.96 -2.23
N VAL A 169 -10.52 -2.13 -1.40
CA VAL A 169 -11.65 -2.49 -0.54
C VAL A 169 -12.87 -1.66 -0.93
N ASN A 170 -14.00 -2.34 -1.15
CA ASN A 170 -15.29 -1.68 -1.26
C ASN A 170 -15.76 -1.26 0.15
N THR A 171 -15.99 0.02 0.36
CA THR A 171 -16.23 0.57 1.71
C THR A 171 -17.62 0.23 2.24
N ALA A 172 -18.61 0.06 1.36
CA ALA A 172 -19.98 -0.27 1.74
C ALA A 172 -20.12 -1.71 2.22
N SER A 173 -19.46 -2.65 1.54
CA SER A 173 -19.55 -4.09 1.83
C SER A 173 -18.39 -4.62 2.68
N GLY A 174 -17.28 -3.89 2.76
CA GLY A 174 -16.02 -4.37 3.33
C GLY A 174 -15.35 -5.48 2.52
N GLN A 175 -15.85 -5.76 1.30
CA GLN A 175 -15.31 -6.79 0.45
C GLN A 175 -13.99 -6.33 -0.20
N LEU A 176 -13.00 -7.22 -0.16
CA LEU A 176 -11.76 -7.09 -0.93
C LEU A 176 -12.05 -7.32 -2.41
N GLN A 177 -11.76 -6.33 -3.24
CA GLN A 177 -11.99 -6.36 -4.69
C GLN A 177 -10.71 -6.65 -5.49
N PHE A 178 -9.55 -6.41 -4.91
CA PHE A 178 -8.22 -6.64 -5.51
C PHE A 178 -7.18 -6.83 -4.41
N SER A 179 -6.20 -7.73 -4.59
CA SER A 179 -5.06 -7.94 -3.68
C SER A 179 -3.94 -8.72 -4.35
#